data_AF-A0A1Q7RU76-F1
#
_entry.id   AF-A0A1Q7RU76-F1
#
_cell.length_a   1.000
_cell.length_b   1.000
_cell.length_c   1.000
_cell.angle_alpha   90.00
_cell.angle_beta   90.00
_cell.angle_gamma   90.00
#
_symmetry.space_group_name_H-M   'P 1'
#
loop_
_entity.id
_entity.type
_entity.pdbx_description
1 polymer ?
#
loop_
_entity_poly.entity_id
_entity_poly.type
_entity_poly.pdbx_seq_one_letter_code
_entity_poly.pdbx_strand_id
1 'polypeptide(L)'
;MAMKAKVKPKAAKKAPKRSAAARKSIGLKAKAERFASRNGSRSPGKSPKGRAPKRKARVESDRTSVASAIAGSRSNAPPRPRSKHFANAVHAYEAAIKLMHAEDFGRAIRSFEDLIAEHPEEPEIQERAKVLIHACEKKLHENERTVLRSADDHYNVGVAELNRREMASAIQHLEHALKLNPKADHVLYALAAASAIQGDRDNALQHLKQAIHFRPENRFLAARDSDFESLKEDPDFRQLVTATEK
;
A
#
# COMPACT_ATOMS: atom_id res chain seq x y z
N MET A 1 -34.39 58.96 -10.83
CA MET A 1 -35.01 57.77 -10.20
C MET A 1 -33.95 56.69 -10.08
N ALA A 2 -33.66 56.27 -8.85
CA ALA A 2 -32.58 55.35 -8.49
C ALA A 2 -33.15 53.95 -8.23
N MET A 3 -32.51 52.91 -8.76
CA MET A 3 -32.67 51.52 -8.30
C MET A 3 -31.30 50.88 -8.17
N LYS A 4 -30.74 50.92 -6.95
CA LYS A 4 -29.56 50.16 -6.53
C LYS A 4 -30.00 48.74 -6.17
N ALA A 5 -29.65 47.76 -7.01
CA ALA A 5 -29.80 46.34 -6.68
C ALA A 5 -28.70 45.92 -5.70
N LYS A 6 -29.11 45.57 -4.48
CA LYS A 6 -28.25 45.18 -3.35
C LYS A 6 -27.95 43.67 -3.45
N VAL A 7 -26.80 43.31 -4.01
CA VAL A 7 -26.33 41.91 -4.06
C VAL A 7 -25.76 41.53 -2.68
N LYS A 8 -26.39 40.55 -2.01
CA LYS A 8 -25.92 39.97 -0.74
C LYS A 8 -24.70 39.04 -1.00
N PRO A 9 -23.65 39.06 -0.15
CA PRO A 9 -22.53 38.14 -0.31
C PRO A 9 -22.95 36.72 0.12
N LYS A 10 -22.68 35.73 -0.74
CA LYS A 10 -22.83 34.30 -0.42
C LYS A 10 -21.75 33.88 0.57
N ALA A 11 -22.19 33.23 1.64
CA ALA A 11 -21.35 32.68 2.70
C ALA A 11 -20.26 31.74 2.14
N ALA A 12 -19.01 32.01 2.49
CA ALA A 12 -17.87 31.14 2.23
C ALA A 12 -18.06 29.82 2.99
N LYS A 13 -18.13 28.70 2.25
CA LYS A 13 -18.07 27.36 2.83
C LYS A 13 -16.69 27.16 3.45
N LYS A 14 -16.62 27.04 4.79
CA LYS A 14 -15.42 26.65 5.52
C LYS A 14 -14.93 25.30 4.99
N ALA A 15 -13.69 25.26 4.50
CA ALA A 15 -12.98 24.02 4.21
C ALA A 15 -12.82 23.19 5.49
N PRO A 16 -12.90 21.85 5.41
CA PRO A 16 -12.75 21.00 6.58
C PRO A 16 -11.30 21.05 7.08
N LYS A 17 -11.14 21.29 8.39
CA LYS A 17 -9.85 21.23 9.09
C LYS A 17 -9.31 19.80 8.98
N ARG A 18 -8.32 19.58 8.11
CA ARG A 18 -7.54 18.32 8.10
C ARG A 18 -6.83 18.22 9.44
N SER A 19 -7.05 17.13 10.15
CA SER A 19 -6.43 16.85 11.45
C SER A 19 -4.91 16.87 11.30
N ALA A 20 -4.25 17.79 11.99
CA ALA A 20 -2.81 17.76 12.18
C ALA A 20 -2.48 16.53 13.04
N ALA A 21 -2.23 15.39 12.39
CA ALA A 21 -1.63 14.24 13.05
C ALA A 21 -0.32 14.70 13.68
N ALA A 22 -0.16 14.44 14.98
CA ALA A 22 0.99 14.86 15.77
C ALA A 22 2.30 14.42 15.07
N ARG A 23 3.05 15.40 14.56
CA ARG A 23 4.33 15.22 13.88
C ARG A 23 5.38 14.82 14.90
N LYS A 24 5.61 13.53 15.06
CA LYS A 24 6.71 12.98 15.85
C LYS A 24 7.93 12.80 14.93
N SER A 25 9.12 13.09 15.45
CA SER A 25 10.41 12.78 14.83
C SER A 25 10.43 11.34 14.31
N ILE A 26 11.02 11.09 13.14
CA ILE A 26 11.10 9.73 12.57
C ILE A 26 12.01 8.86 13.48
N GLY A 27 12.99 9.48 14.16
CA GLY A 27 13.61 8.93 15.37
C GLY A 27 14.43 7.68 15.09
N LEU A 28 15.13 7.66 13.95
CA LEU A 28 15.76 6.45 13.40
C LEU A 28 17.08 6.11 14.09
N LYS A 29 17.79 7.11 14.62
CA LYS A 29 19.04 6.91 15.38
C LYS A 29 18.81 6.34 16.78
N ALA A 30 17.80 6.79 17.53
CA ALA A 30 17.52 6.28 18.88
C ALA A 30 17.17 4.78 18.93
N LYS A 31 16.64 4.22 17.83
CA LYS A 31 16.41 2.76 17.69
C LYS A 31 17.68 1.98 17.32
N ALA A 32 18.68 2.61 16.69
CA ALA A 32 19.94 1.96 16.30
C ALA A 32 20.74 1.52 17.53
N GLU A 33 20.85 2.42 18.52
CA GLU A 33 21.63 2.18 19.75
C GLU A 33 20.98 1.09 20.63
N ARG A 34 19.65 1.01 20.66
CA ARG A 34 18.92 -0.05 21.39
C ARG A 34 19.10 -1.44 20.79
N PHE A 35 19.38 -1.57 19.50
CA PHE A 35 19.62 -2.86 18.85
C PHE A 35 21.09 -3.31 18.91
N ALA A 36 22.04 -2.37 18.91
CA ALA A 36 23.47 -2.66 19.04
C ALA A 36 23.82 -3.33 20.38
N SER A 37 23.08 -3.04 21.46
CA SER A 37 23.28 -3.65 22.78
C SER A 37 22.77 -5.10 22.89
N ARG A 38 22.09 -5.64 21.87
CA ARG A 38 21.39 -6.94 21.97
C ARG A 38 22.03 -8.08 21.19
N ASN A 39 23.15 -7.83 20.51
CA ASN A 39 23.82 -8.85 19.71
C ASN A 39 25.27 -9.08 20.17
N GLY A 40 25.40 -9.65 21.37
CA GLY A 40 26.64 -10.19 21.89
C GLY A 40 26.66 -11.72 21.79
N SER A 41 27.62 -12.24 21.03
CA SER A 41 28.16 -13.61 21.04
C SER A 41 27.32 -14.75 20.43
N ARG A 42 27.77 -15.25 19.27
CA ARG A 42 27.91 -16.70 18.99
C ARG A 42 28.82 -16.93 17.78
N SER A 43 29.97 -17.56 18.05
CA SER A 43 31.00 -17.99 17.09
C SER A 43 30.62 -19.31 16.38
N PRO A 44 31.32 -19.69 15.28
CA PRO A 44 30.79 -20.61 14.27
C PRO A 44 31.23 -22.08 14.48
N GLY A 45 30.31 -23.02 14.22
CA GLY A 45 30.52 -24.46 14.36
C GLY A 45 30.26 -25.25 13.07
N LYS A 46 31.37 -25.73 12.49
CA LYS A 46 31.64 -26.80 11.50
C LYS A 46 30.49 -27.65 10.91
N SER A 47 30.62 -27.86 9.60
CA SER A 47 29.98 -28.89 8.76
C SER A 47 30.34 -30.33 9.15
N PRO A 48 29.56 -31.33 8.68
CA PRO A 48 30.20 -32.34 7.83
C PRO A 48 29.36 -32.86 6.63
N LYS A 49 30.09 -33.24 5.57
CA LYS A 49 29.74 -34.15 4.46
C LYS A 49 29.46 -35.56 5.04
N GLY A 50 28.71 -36.51 4.46
CA GLY A 50 27.99 -36.70 3.20
C GLY A 50 27.74 -38.22 3.03
N ARG A 51 26.66 -38.66 2.36
CA ARG A 51 26.56 -39.97 1.68
C ARG A 51 25.29 -40.04 0.82
N ALA A 52 25.45 -40.34 -0.46
CA ALA A 52 24.39 -40.78 -1.39
C ALA A 52 24.31 -42.34 -1.37
N PRO A 53 23.29 -43.06 -1.93
CA PRO A 53 22.93 -42.97 -3.36
C PRO A 53 21.46 -43.27 -3.80
N LYS A 54 21.15 -42.76 -5.01
CA LYS A 54 20.33 -43.32 -6.12
C LYS A 54 18.87 -43.78 -5.89
N ARG A 55 17.93 -43.19 -6.66
CA ARG A 55 17.29 -43.83 -7.84
C ARG A 55 16.33 -42.88 -8.58
N LYS A 56 16.23 -43.11 -9.89
CA LYS A 56 15.48 -42.39 -10.92
C LYS A 56 13.97 -42.62 -10.78
N ALA A 57 13.15 -41.58 -10.98
CA ALA A 57 11.87 -41.70 -11.67
C ALA A 57 11.45 -40.33 -12.23
N ARG A 58 11.08 -40.36 -13.51
CA ARG A 58 10.59 -39.29 -14.37
C ARG A 58 9.06 -39.29 -14.26
N VAL A 59 8.43 -38.14 -13.98
CA VAL A 59 6.99 -37.87 -14.16
C VAL A 59 6.92 -36.36 -14.39
N GLU A 60 6.92 -35.86 -15.63
CA GLU A 60 5.79 -35.78 -16.57
C GLU A 60 4.68 -34.85 -16.06
N SER A 61 4.46 -33.80 -16.83
CA SER A 61 3.63 -32.64 -16.55
C SER A 61 2.15 -33.00 -16.59
N ASP A 62 1.51 -33.07 -15.43
CA ASP A 62 0.06 -33.20 -15.35
C ASP A 62 -0.62 -31.83 -15.52
N ARG A 63 -1.19 -31.65 -16.71
CA ARG A 63 -2.27 -30.70 -16.96
C ARG A 63 -3.45 -31.15 -16.10
N THR A 64 -3.70 -30.43 -15.01
CA THR A 64 -4.87 -30.64 -14.16
C THR A 64 -6.15 -30.32 -14.94
N SER A 65 -6.73 -31.37 -15.52
CA SER A 65 -8.11 -31.38 -15.98
C SER A 65 -9.02 -31.36 -14.75
N VAL A 66 -9.99 -30.45 -14.75
CA VAL A 66 -10.96 -30.21 -13.67
C VAL A 66 -12.03 -31.31 -13.63
N ALA A 67 -11.67 -32.57 -13.90
CA ALA A 67 -12.61 -33.68 -14.05
C ALA A 67 -12.65 -34.63 -12.84
N SER A 68 -11.76 -34.51 -11.85
CA SER A 68 -11.60 -35.56 -10.82
C SER A 68 -11.86 -35.15 -9.36
N ALA A 69 -12.66 -34.11 -9.13
CA ALA A 69 -13.05 -33.68 -7.78
C ALA A 69 -14.55 -33.93 -7.48
N ILE A 70 -15.07 -35.10 -7.85
CA ILE A 70 -16.44 -35.53 -7.53
C ILE A 70 -16.40 -36.86 -6.76
N ALA A 71 -15.81 -36.85 -5.58
CA ALA A 71 -15.90 -37.99 -4.66
C ALA A 71 -15.87 -37.49 -3.21
N GLY A 72 -16.99 -36.92 -2.74
CA GLY A 72 -17.06 -36.49 -1.34
C GLY A 72 -18.28 -35.64 -0.95
N SER A 73 -19.48 -36.01 -1.37
CA SER A 73 -20.76 -35.67 -0.73
C SER A 73 -21.88 -36.27 -1.58
N ARG A 74 -22.37 -37.45 -1.21
CA ARG A 74 -23.55 -38.04 -1.87
C ARG A 74 -24.80 -37.48 -1.21
N SER A 75 -25.33 -36.39 -1.77
CA SER A 75 -26.77 -36.13 -1.65
C SER A 75 -27.49 -37.22 -2.45
N ASN A 76 -28.39 -37.96 -1.79
CA ASN A 76 -29.10 -39.10 -2.36
C ASN A 76 -30.32 -38.66 -3.18
N ALA A 77 -30.22 -37.52 -3.87
CA ALA A 77 -31.22 -37.06 -4.82
C ALA A 77 -30.91 -37.65 -6.20
N PRO A 78 -31.92 -38.04 -6.99
CA PRO A 78 -31.68 -38.47 -8.37
C PRO A 78 -30.93 -37.34 -9.10
N PRO A 79 -29.92 -37.64 -9.94
CA PRO A 79 -29.29 -36.62 -10.76
C PRO A 79 -30.40 -35.98 -11.58
N ARG A 80 -30.71 -34.71 -11.27
CA ARG A 80 -31.73 -33.96 -11.99
C ARG A 80 -31.36 -34.04 -13.48
N PRO A 81 -32.30 -34.36 -14.39
CA PRO A 81 -32.00 -34.34 -15.82
C PRO A 81 -31.40 -32.97 -16.11
N ARG A 82 -30.18 -32.94 -16.66
CA ARG A 82 -29.42 -31.70 -16.91
C ARG A 82 -30.31 -30.79 -17.75
N SER A 83 -30.98 -29.87 -17.08
CA SER A 83 -31.97 -29.01 -17.71
C SER A 83 -31.22 -28.04 -18.62
N LYS A 84 -31.90 -27.51 -19.63
CA LYS A 84 -31.32 -26.45 -20.46
C LYS A 84 -30.88 -25.24 -19.60
N HIS A 85 -31.58 -25.03 -18.48
CA HIS A 85 -31.25 -24.02 -17.47
C HIS A 85 -29.91 -24.31 -16.78
N PHE A 86 -29.66 -25.55 -16.37
CA PHE A 86 -28.38 -25.96 -15.80
C PHE A 86 -27.22 -25.75 -16.78
N ALA A 87 -27.39 -26.13 -18.06
CA ALA A 87 -26.36 -25.94 -19.07
C ALA A 87 -26.04 -24.46 -19.32
N ASN A 88 -27.07 -23.61 -19.35
CA ASN A 88 -26.90 -22.16 -19.49
C ASN A 88 -26.21 -21.54 -18.26
N ALA A 89 -26.61 -21.95 -17.05
CA ALA A 89 -26.02 -21.49 -15.80
C ALA A 89 -24.53 -21.88 -15.70
N VAL A 90 -24.17 -23.10 -16.11
CA VAL A 90 -22.76 -23.53 -16.18
C VAL A 90 -21.97 -22.67 -17.17
N HIS A 91 -22.52 -22.37 -18.34
CA HIS A 91 -21.85 -21.53 -19.33
C HIS A 91 -21.62 -20.09 -18.82
N ALA A 92 -22.64 -19.49 -18.17
CA ALA A 92 -22.52 -18.18 -17.53
C ALA A 92 -21.46 -18.19 -16.40
N TYR A 93 -21.44 -19.27 -15.61
CA TYR A 93 -20.48 -19.46 -14.53
C TYR A 93 -19.05 -19.54 -15.06
N GLU A 94 -18.82 -20.33 -16.12
CA GLU A 94 -17.51 -20.46 -16.78
C GLU A 94 -17.03 -19.12 -17.37
N ALA A 95 -17.94 -18.31 -17.91
CA ALA A 95 -17.61 -16.97 -18.40
C ALA A 95 -17.14 -16.04 -17.26
N ALA A 96 -17.82 -16.06 -16.11
CA ALA A 96 -17.43 -15.28 -14.94
C ALA A 96 -16.07 -15.72 -14.35
N ILE A 97 -15.78 -17.02 -14.32
CA ILE A 97 -14.47 -17.56 -13.93
C ILE A 97 -13.36 -17.07 -14.86
N LYS A 98 -13.60 -16.99 -16.17
CA LYS A 98 -12.62 -16.46 -17.12
C LYS A 98 -12.26 -15.00 -16.83
N LEU A 99 -13.25 -14.18 -16.45
CA LEU A 99 -13.01 -12.79 -16.04
C LEU A 99 -12.19 -12.70 -14.74
N MET A 100 -12.46 -13.60 -13.78
CA MET A 100 -11.67 -13.69 -12.55
C MET A 100 -10.21 -14.07 -12.84
N HIS A 101 -9.97 -15.02 -13.73
CA HIS A 101 -8.61 -15.40 -14.16
C HIS A 101 -7.91 -14.31 -14.97
N ALA A 102 -8.66 -13.44 -15.64
CA ALA A 102 -8.14 -12.25 -16.31
C ALA A 102 -7.88 -11.07 -15.33
N GLU A 103 -8.02 -11.30 -14.02
CA GLU A 103 -7.89 -10.31 -12.94
C GLU A 103 -8.87 -9.13 -13.03
N ASP A 104 -9.91 -9.25 -13.85
CA ASP A 104 -10.97 -8.25 -13.91
C ASP A 104 -12.06 -8.56 -12.88
N PHE A 105 -11.69 -8.39 -11.61
CA PHE A 105 -12.55 -8.71 -10.48
C PHE A 105 -13.86 -7.91 -10.49
N GLY A 106 -13.84 -6.68 -10.99
CA GLY A 106 -15.03 -5.82 -11.07
C GLY A 106 -16.07 -6.33 -12.07
N ARG A 107 -15.65 -6.79 -13.26
CA ARG A 107 -16.57 -7.46 -14.21
C ARG A 107 -16.96 -8.85 -13.73
N ALA A 108 -16.03 -9.60 -13.14
CA ALA A 108 -16.30 -10.95 -12.63
C ALA A 108 -17.42 -10.95 -11.57
N ILE A 109 -17.37 -10.04 -10.59
CA ILE A 109 -18.41 -9.91 -9.55
C ILE A 109 -19.79 -9.69 -10.18
N ARG A 110 -19.90 -8.73 -11.11
CA ARG A 110 -21.16 -8.44 -11.81
C ARG A 110 -21.68 -9.66 -12.58
N SER A 111 -20.81 -10.37 -13.31
CA SER A 111 -21.22 -11.60 -14.01
C SER A 111 -21.71 -12.70 -13.07
N PHE A 112 -21.14 -12.82 -11.86
CA PHE A 112 -21.64 -13.77 -10.86
C PHE A 112 -22.97 -13.32 -10.23
N GLU A 113 -23.17 -12.01 -10.02
CA GLU A 113 -24.45 -11.46 -9.55
C GLU A 113 -25.56 -11.67 -10.59
N ASP A 114 -25.28 -11.39 -11.86
CA ASP A 114 -26.20 -11.63 -12.98
C ASP A 114 -26.57 -13.12 -13.07
N LEU A 115 -25.59 -14.03 -12.91
CA LEU A 115 -25.86 -15.47 -12.86
C LEU A 115 -26.83 -15.85 -11.74
N ILE A 116 -26.68 -15.26 -10.55
CA ILE A 116 -27.56 -15.55 -9.41
C ILE A 116 -28.97 -15.02 -9.67
N ALA A 117 -29.09 -13.88 -10.35
CA ALA A 117 -30.37 -13.27 -10.69
C ALA A 117 -31.11 -14.01 -11.81
N GLU A 118 -30.40 -14.45 -12.85
CA GLU A 118 -30.97 -15.10 -14.04
C GLU A 118 -31.27 -16.59 -13.83
N HIS A 119 -30.60 -17.25 -12.88
CA HIS A 119 -30.73 -18.69 -12.63
C HIS A 119 -31.06 -19.01 -11.16
N PRO A 120 -32.22 -18.57 -10.63
CA PRO A 120 -32.65 -18.86 -9.26
C PRO A 120 -32.86 -20.36 -8.98
N GLU A 121 -33.09 -21.17 -10.00
CA GLU A 121 -33.37 -22.61 -9.92
C GLU A 121 -32.16 -23.50 -9.58
N GLU A 122 -30.93 -22.98 -9.65
CA GLU A 122 -29.68 -23.75 -9.44
C GLU A 122 -28.92 -23.32 -8.16
N PRO A 123 -29.34 -23.77 -6.96
CA PRO A 123 -28.77 -23.31 -5.68
C PRO A 123 -27.29 -23.68 -5.50
N GLU A 124 -26.86 -24.81 -6.08
CA GLU A 124 -25.47 -25.30 -5.98
C GLU A 124 -24.49 -24.37 -6.74
N ILE A 125 -24.90 -23.82 -7.87
CA ILE A 125 -24.09 -22.86 -8.66
C ILE A 125 -24.09 -21.50 -7.96
N GLN A 126 -25.23 -21.08 -7.41
CA GLN A 126 -25.33 -19.82 -6.66
C GLN A 126 -24.43 -19.80 -5.43
N GLU A 127 -24.40 -20.88 -4.64
CA GLU A 127 -23.55 -20.95 -3.44
C GLU A 127 -22.07 -20.82 -3.82
N ARG A 128 -21.65 -21.49 -4.90
CA ARG A 128 -20.29 -21.36 -5.44
C ARG A 128 -20.00 -19.96 -5.95
N ALA A 129 -20.93 -19.35 -6.69
CA ALA A 129 -20.80 -17.98 -7.19
C ALA A 129 -20.64 -16.97 -6.04
N LYS A 130 -21.41 -17.11 -4.94
CA LYS A 130 -21.29 -16.25 -3.76
C LYS A 130 -19.92 -16.33 -3.09
N VAL A 131 -19.35 -17.52 -2.95
CA VAL A 131 -17.99 -17.70 -2.41
C VAL A 131 -16.95 -16.99 -3.29
N LEU A 132 -17.12 -17.06 -4.61
CA LEU A 132 -16.20 -16.44 -5.56
C LEU A 132 -16.35 -14.92 -5.64
N ILE A 133 -17.57 -14.39 -5.51
CA ILE A 133 -17.81 -12.95 -5.35
C ILE A 133 -17.00 -12.45 -4.15
N HIS A 134 -17.11 -13.11 -3.00
CA HIS A 134 -16.37 -12.71 -1.80
C HIS A 134 -14.84 -12.76 -2.00
N ALA A 135 -14.34 -13.78 -2.71
CA ALA A 135 -12.92 -13.86 -3.06
C ALA A 135 -12.48 -12.73 -4.00
N CYS A 136 -13.31 -12.38 -4.98
CA CYS A 136 -13.07 -11.27 -5.91
C CYS A 136 -13.10 -9.92 -5.18
N GLU A 137 -14.06 -9.69 -4.27
CA GLU A 137 -14.13 -8.49 -3.44
C GLU A 137 -12.88 -8.33 -2.58
N LYS A 138 -12.44 -9.42 -1.93
CA LYS A 138 -11.20 -9.43 -1.15
C LYS A 138 -10.01 -9.07 -2.01
N LYS A 139 -9.89 -9.65 -3.22
CA LYS A 139 -8.81 -9.35 -4.16
C LYS A 139 -8.86 -7.92 -4.67
N LEU A 140 -10.05 -7.40 -4.96
CA LEU A 140 -10.24 -6.02 -5.36
C LEU A 140 -9.83 -5.06 -4.25
N HIS A 141 -10.21 -5.33 -3.00
CA HIS A 141 -9.79 -4.54 -1.85
C HIS A 141 -8.29 -4.64 -1.54
N GLU A 142 -7.68 -5.82 -1.71
CA GLU A 142 -6.22 -5.98 -1.65
C GLU A 142 -5.54 -5.11 -2.71
N ASN A 143 -6.04 -5.13 -3.95
CA ASN A 143 -5.52 -4.31 -5.05
C ASN A 143 -5.74 -2.81 -4.80
N GLU A 144 -6.89 -2.40 -4.28
CA GLU A 144 -7.15 -1.00 -3.90
C GLU A 144 -6.24 -0.53 -2.77
N ARG A 145 -5.93 -1.40 -1.80
CA ARG A 145 -4.93 -1.11 -0.76
C ARG A 145 -3.51 -1.01 -1.31
N THR A 146 -3.20 -1.71 -2.41
CA THR A 146 -1.88 -1.63 -3.05
C THR A 146 -1.77 -0.50 -4.07
N VAL A 147 -2.89 0.06 -4.56
CA VAL A 147 -2.83 1.27 -5.39
C VAL A 147 -2.57 2.48 -4.49
N LEU A 148 -1.32 2.89 -4.40
CA LEU A 148 -0.94 4.19 -3.84
C LEU A 148 -1.47 5.27 -4.79
N ARG A 149 -2.57 5.95 -4.41
CA ARG A 149 -3.25 6.93 -5.28
C ARG A 149 -2.99 8.37 -4.85
N SER A 150 -2.64 8.59 -3.59
CA SER A 150 -2.46 9.91 -3.03
C SER A 150 -1.03 10.17 -2.58
N ALA A 151 -0.67 11.45 -2.46
CA ALA A 151 0.58 11.86 -1.84
C ALA A 151 0.71 11.31 -0.41
N ASP A 152 -0.40 11.26 0.34
CA ASP A 152 -0.43 10.74 1.70
C ASP A 152 -0.16 9.22 1.76
N ASP A 153 -0.65 8.43 0.77
CA ASP A 153 -0.37 6.99 0.70
C ASP A 153 1.11 6.71 0.48
N HIS A 154 1.69 7.40 -0.51
CA HIS A 154 3.12 7.32 -0.80
C HIS A 154 3.96 7.79 0.39
N TYR A 155 3.55 8.86 1.08
CA TYR A 155 4.21 9.33 2.29
C TYR A 155 4.18 8.28 3.41
N ASN A 156 3.02 7.64 3.66
CA ASN A 156 2.89 6.61 4.68
C ASN A 156 3.77 5.40 4.41
N VAL A 157 3.86 4.96 3.14
CA VAL A 157 4.79 3.88 2.74
C VAL A 157 6.24 4.33 2.94
N GLY A 158 6.61 5.51 2.46
CA GLY A 158 7.96 6.04 2.63
C GLY A 158 8.40 6.11 4.09
N VAL A 159 7.53 6.59 4.99
CA VAL A 159 7.80 6.58 6.44
C VAL A 159 7.91 5.17 7.00
N ALA A 160 7.09 4.22 6.55
CA ALA A 160 7.19 2.83 6.98
C ALA A 160 8.52 2.19 6.55
N GLU A 161 9.01 2.53 5.36
CA GLU A 161 10.30 2.04 4.83
C GLU A 161 11.50 2.71 5.49
N LEU A 162 11.43 4.01 5.81
CA LEU A 162 12.40 4.70 6.65
C LEU A 162 12.55 3.97 8.00
N ASN A 163 11.43 3.60 8.63
CA ASN A 163 11.42 2.82 9.86
C ASN A 163 12.05 1.42 9.71
N ARG A 164 12.00 0.84 8.51
CA ARG A 164 12.66 -0.43 8.16
C ARG A 164 14.12 -0.27 7.74
N ARG A 165 14.62 0.97 7.66
CA ARG A 165 15.95 1.35 7.13
C ARG A 165 16.13 1.10 5.63
N GLU A 166 15.05 0.91 4.89
CA GLU A 166 15.06 0.75 3.44
C GLU A 166 15.08 2.13 2.76
N MET A 167 16.22 2.82 2.87
CA MET A 167 16.34 4.24 2.50
C MET A 167 16.04 4.53 1.03
N ALA A 168 16.51 3.66 0.12
CA ALA A 168 16.31 3.87 -1.31
C ALA A 168 14.83 3.81 -1.69
N SER A 169 14.10 2.79 -1.21
CA SER A 169 12.67 2.65 -1.44
C SER A 169 11.89 3.82 -0.82
N ALA A 170 12.26 4.18 0.42
CA ALA A 170 11.61 5.25 1.13
C ALA A 170 11.67 6.58 0.38
N ILE A 171 12.85 6.93 -0.15
CA ILE A 171 13.05 8.15 -0.94
C ILE A 171 12.23 8.10 -2.22
N GLN A 172 12.20 6.96 -2.93
CA GLN A 172 11.36 6.83 -4.12
C GLN A 172 9.88 7.08 -3.81
N HIS A 173 9.34 6.50 -2.74
CA HIS A 173 7.96 6.74 -2.33
C HIS A 173 7.73 8.21 -1.95
N LEU A 174 8.65 8.83 -1.20
CA LEU A 174 8.54 10.24 -0.83
C LEU A 174 8.66 11.20 -2.03
N GLU A 175 9.49 10.90 -3.01
CA GLU A 175 9.57 11.67 -4.27
C GLU A 175 8.28 11.56 -5.08
N HIS A 176 7.67 10.37 -5.13
CA HIS A 176 6.35 10.20 -5.73
C HIS A 176 5.28 11.00 -4.98
N ALA A 177 5.31 10.99 -3.65
CA ALA A 177 4.42 11.83 -2.84
C ALA A 177 4.60 13.32 -3.16
N LEU A 178 5.85 13.77 -3.35
CA LEU A 178 6.16 15.15 -3.69
C LEU A 178 5.69 15.52 -5.11
N LYS A 179 5.81 14.61 -6.08
CA LYS A 179 5.25 14.81 -7.44
C LYS A 179 3.73 14.99 -7.41
N LEU A 180 3.03 14.23 -6.56
CA LEU A 180 1.57 14.33 -6.40
C LEU A 180 1.16 15.60 -5.63
N ASN A 181 1.97 16.06 -4.68
CA ASN A 181 1.74 17.30 -3.95
C ASN A 181 3.06 18.07 -3.70
N PRO A 182 3.45 18.98 -4.62
CA PRO A 182 4.73 19.69 -4.53
C PRO A 182 4.88 20.63 -3.34
N LYS A 183 3.79 20.96 -2.64
CA LYS A 183 3.77 21.87 -1.48
C LYS A 183 3.59 21.12 -0.16
N ALA A 184 3.68 19.79 -0.18
CA ALA A 184 3.56 18.96 1.00
C ALA A 184 4.80 19.12 1.89
N ASP A 185 4.74 20.10 2.80
CA ASP A 185 5.84 20.43 3.72
C ASP A 185 6.33 19.23 4.55
N HIS A 186 5.43 18.32 4.93
CA HIS A 186 5.74 17.09 5.66
C HIS A 186 6.48 16.06 4.81
N VAL A 187 6.20 15.97 3.50
CA VAL A 187 6.95 15.12 2.55
C VAL A 187 8.35 15.68 2.33
N LEU A 188 8.45 16.99 2.11
CA LEU A 188 9.74 17.70 1.99
C LEU A 188 10.59 17.51 3.26
N TYR A 189 9.98 17.62 4.44
CA TYR A 189 10.68 17.39 5.71
C TYR A 189 11.18 15.94 5.83
N ALA A 190 10.36 14.96 5.45
CA ALA A 190 10.76 13.55 5.47
C ALA A 190 11.90 13.24 4.48
N LEU A 191 11.88 13.84 3.28
CA LEU A 191 13.00 13.76 2.33
C LEU A 191 14.26 14.39 2.90
N ALA A 192 14.14 15.56 3.54
CA ALA A 192 15.28 16.21 4.17
C ALA A 192 15.93 15.34 5.26
N ALA A 193 15.11 14.74 6.13
CA ALA A 193 15.57 13.83 7.16
C ALA A 193 16.21 12.56 6.56
N ALA A 194 15.60 11.97 5.54
CA ALA A 194 16.15 10.80 4.85
C ALA A 194 17.52 11.08 4.22
N SER A 195 17.66 12.21 3.50
CA SER A 195 18.92 12.65 2.91
C SER A 195 19.98 12.93 3.98
N ALA A 196 19.62 13.59 5.09
CA ALA A 196 20.55 13.85 6.19
C ALA A 196 21.10 12.56 6.83
N ILE A 197 20.26 11.53 6.96
CA ILE A 197 20.66 10.22 7.47
C ILE A 197 21.57 9.48 6.48
N GLN A 198 21.34 9.62 5.19
CA GLN A 198 22.23 9.07 4.16
C GLN A 198 23.55 9.84 4.02
N GLY A 199 23.69 10.99 4.69
CA GLY A 199 24.85 11.87 4.54
C GLY A 199 24.81 12.73 3.29
N ASP A 200 23.69 12.76 2.59
CA ASP A 200 23.46 13.65 1.44
C ASP A 200 23.05 15.04 1.95
N ARG A 201 24.10 15.81 2.30
CA ARG A 201 24.00 17.15 2.86
C ARG A 201 23.18 18.10 1.97
N ASP A 202 23.49 18.15 0.69
CA ASP A 202 22.96 19.18 -0.20
C ASP A 202 21.46 18.99 -0.43
N ASN A 203 21.03 17.76 -0.68
CA ASN A 203 19.60 17.45 -0.79
C ASN A 203 18.86 17.63 0.53
N ALA A 204 19.49 17.32 1.67
CA ALA A 204 18.89 17.54 2.98
C ALA A 204 18.59 19.03 3.21
N LEU A 205 19.55 19.91 2.97
CA LEU A 205 19.39 21.37 3.14
C LEU A 205 18.37 21.94 2.15
N GLN A 206 18.39 21.49 0.89
CA GLN A 206 17.45 21.94 -0.13
C GLN A 206 15.99 21.61 0.25
N HIS A 207 15.71 20.35 0.58
CA HIS A 207 14.37 19.93 0.97
C HIS A 207 13.93 20.58 2.29
N LEU A 208 14.84 20.72 3.26
CA LEU A 208 14.53 21.37 4.53
C LEU A 208 14.17 22.85 4.34
N LYS A 209 14.92 23.56 3.50
CA LYS A 209 14.63 24.97 3.16
C LYS A 209 13.23 25.12 2.55
N GLN A 210 12.84 24.22 1.65
CA GLN A 210 11.50 24.22 1.06
C GLN A 210 10.42 23.86 2.10
N ALA A 211 10.68 22.89 2.98
CA ALA A 211 9.77 22.53 4.05
C ALA A 211 9.52 23.70 5.02
N ILE A 212 10.57 24.46 5.36
CA ILE A 212 10.49 25.66 6.21
C ILE A 212 9.74 26.78 5.48
N HIS A 213 9.97 26.97 4.18
CA HIS A 213 9.26 27.96 3.38
C HIS A 213 7.74 27.73 3.37
N PHE A 214 7.28 26.48 3.19
CA PHE A 214 5.85 26.19 3.24
C PHE A 214 5.28 26.15 4.66
N ARG A 215 6.12 25.80 5.64
CA ARG A 215 5.71 25.76 7.04
C ARG A 215 6.87 26.14 7.97
N PRO A 216 6.90 27.40 8.45
CA PRO A 216 7.99 27.91 9.27
C PRO A 216 8.23 27.13 10.57
N GLU A 217 7.22 26.46 11.15
CA GLU A 217 7.41 25.68 12.37
C GLU A 217 8.37 24.48 12.19
N ASN A 218 8.57 24.02 10.95
CA ASN A 218 9.53 22.96 10.65
C ASN A 218 10.97 23.32 11.09
N ARG A 219 11.26 24.62 11.21
CA ARG A 219 12.51 25.15 11.78
C ARG A 219 12.77 24.62 13.19
N PHE A 220 11.79 24.79 14.08
CA PHE A 220 11.90 24.39 15.49
C PHE A 220 11.90 22.87 15.64
N LEU A 221 11.19 22.17 14.75
CA LEU A 221 11.23 20.71 14.68
C LEU A 221 12.63 20.23 14.29
N ALA A 222 13.17 20.71 13.16
CA ALA A 222 14.49 20.30 12.67
C ALA A 222 15.62 20.58 13.66
N ALA A 223 15.58 21.72 14.36
CA ALA A 223 16.57 22.08 15.38
C ALA A 223 16.70 21.04 16.53
N ARG A 224 15.62 20.31 16.83
CA ARG A 224 15.54 19.37 17.96
C ARG A 224 15.50 17.91 17.50
N ASP A 225 15.48 17.67 16.20
CA ASP A 225 15.31 16.34 15.62
C ASP A 225 16.66 15.64 15.44
N SER A 226 16.75 14.41 15.95
CA SER A 226 17.96 13.59 15.89
C SER A 226 18.31 13.14 14.47
N ASP A 227 17.34 13.16 13.56
CA ASP A 227 17.56 12.74 12.18
C ASP A 227 18.50 13.72 11.43
N PHE A 228 18.64 14.97 11.92
CA PHE A 228 19.58 15.97 11.41
C PHE A 228 20.89 16.07 12.23
N GLU A 229 21.21 15.10 13.08
CA GLU A 229 22.42 15.15 13.93
C GLU A 229 23.70 15.40 13.12
N SER A 230 23.80 14.78 11.93
CA SER A 230 24.94 14.94 11.01
C SER A 230 25.13 16.37 10.50
N LEU A 231 24.07 17.20 10.56
CA LEU A 231 24.07 18.56 10.03
C LEU A 231 24.10 19.63 11.12
N LYS A 232 24.08 19.27 12.42
CA LYS A 232 24.03 20.26 13.51
C LYS A 232 25.23 21.20 13.55
N GLU A 233 26.39 20.76 13.06
CA GLU A 233 27.60 21.57 12.96
C GLU A 233 27.69 22.37 11.66
N ASP A 234 26.81 22.08 10.71
CA ASP A 234 26.80 22.75 9.41
C ASP A 234 26.31 24.21 9.54
N PRO A 235 27.07 25.19 9.03
CA PRO A 235 26.69 26.60 9.09
C PRO A 235 25.36 26.90 8.40
N ASP A 236 25.09 26.28 7.24
CA ASP A 236 23.88 26.51 6.46
C ASP A 236 22.66 25.92 7.19
N PHE A 237 22.82 24.73 7.77
CA PHE A 237 21.77 24.14 8.62
C PHE A 237 21.46 25.05 9.82
N ARG A 238 22.49 25.52 10.53
CA ARG A 238 22.33 26.43 11.68
C ARG A 238 21.60 27.71 11.27
N GLN A 239 21.94 28.28 10.13
CA GLN A 239 21.25 29.46 9.61
C GLN A 239 19.78 29.16 9.30
N LEU A 240 19.49 28.05 8.62
CA LEU A 240 18.13 27.61 8.30
C LEU A 240 17.28 27.42 9.56
N VAL A 241 17.84 26.89 10.65
CA VAL A 241 17.07 26.64 11.88
C VAL A 241 16.99 27.83 12.85
N THR A 242 17.83 28.87 12.70
CA THR A 242 17.87 30.02 13.63
C THR A 242 17.31 31.33 13.06
N ALA A 243 17.49 31.61 11.76
CA ALA A 243 17.03 32.83 11.08
C ALA A 243 15.49 33.07 11.13
N THR A 244 14.96 33.78 12.14
CA THR A 244 13.56 34.24 12.10
C THR A 244 13.33 35.13 10.88
N GLU A 245 12.38 34.80 10.00
CA GLU A 245 11.97 35.72 8.92
C GLU A 245 11.49 37.03 9.58
N LYS A 246 12.04 38.16 9.11
CA LYS A 246 11.67 39.51 9.54
C LYS A 246 10.41 39.98 8.82
#